data_AF-A0A5C8JUD7-F1
#
_entry.id   AF-A0A5C8JUD7-F1
#
_cell.length_a   1.000
_cell.length_b   1.000
_cell.length_c   1.000
_cell.angle_alpha   90.00
_cell.angle_beta   90.00
_cell.angle_gamma   90.00
#
_symmetry.space_group_name_H-M   'P 1'
#
loop_
_entity.id
_entity.type
_entity.pdbx_description
1 polymer ?
#
loop_
_entity_poly.entity_id
_entity_poly.type
_entity_poly.pdbx_seq_one_letter_code
_entity_poly.pdbx_strand_id
1 'polypeptide(L)'
;MSMSRERPPFVADERTQLVGWLDMQRAIVQWKCTGLSEGDADMRIDGVPLAKLLDEYERQCRISNEIVAAHSLDDVGKHPGYRSGAASLRWMLIHMVEETARHAGHLDTIRELVDGEKGCY
;
A
#
# COMPACT_ATOMS: atom_id res chain seq x y z
N MET A 1 -4.05 -10.34 -9.11
CA MET A 1 -5.27 -9.51 -9.34
C MET A 1 -4.79 -8.12 -9.66
N SER A 2 -5.32 -7.50 -10.72
CA SER A 2 -5.00 -6.11 -11.07
C SER A 2 -5.45 -5.19 -9.94
N MET A 3 -4.54 -4.37 -9.41
CA MET A 3 -4.86 -3.38 -8.37
C MET A 3 -5.74 -2.28 -8.98
N SER A 4 -7.04 -2.30 -8.68
CA SER A 4 -8.00 -1.28 -9.12
C SER A 4 -7.88 -0.03 -8.25
N ARG A 5 -7.95 1.16 -8.85
CA ARG A 5 -8.07 2.45 -8.12
C ARG A 5 -9.53 2.77 -7.75
N GLU A 6 -10.43 1.80 -7.89
CA GLU A 6 -11.83 1.95 -7.49
C GLU A 6 -11.99 1.84 -5.98
N ARG A 7 -12.87 2.66 -5.42
CA ARG A 7 -13.24 2.59 -4.00
C ARG A 7 -14.09 1.33 -3.76
N PRO A 8 -14.03 0.73 -2.55
CA PRO A 8 -14.95 -0.34 -2.19
C PRO A 8 -16.42 0.13 -2.24
N PRO A 9 -17.39 -0.80 -2.35
CA PRO A 9 -18.81 -0.47 -2.32
C PRO A 9 -19.21 0.30 -1.06
N PHE A 10 -20.20 1.19 -1.17
CA PHE A 10 -20.72 1.94 -0.01
C PHE A 10 -21.32 1.04 1.09
N VAL A 11 -21.82 -0.14 0.72
CA VAL A 11 -22.40 -1.14 1.65
C VAL A 11 -21.74 -2.49 1.38
N ALA A 12 -20.93 -2.95 2.33
CA ALA A 12 -20.22 -4.23 2.27
C ALA A 12 -19.84 -4.68 3.69
N ASP A 13 -19.43 -5.94 3.84
CA ASP A 13 -18.89 -6.45 5.11
C ASP A 13 -17.53 -5.80 5.45
N GLU A 14 -17.14 -5.91 6.72
CA GLU A 14 -15.93 -5.28 7.26
C GLU A 14 -14.67 -5.67 6.46
N ARG A 15 -14.53 -6.94 6.08
CA ARG A 15 -13.35 -7.42 5.36
C ARG A 15 -13.31 -6.81 3.96
N THR A 16 -14.42 -6.83 3.26
CA THR A 16 -14.53 -6.22 1.92
C THR A 16 -14.17 -4.73 1.97
N GLN A 17 -14.59 -4.01 3.01
CA GLN A 17 -14.21 -2.60 3.19
C GLN A 17 -12.71 -2.43 3.43
N LEU A 18 -12.13 -3.14 4.41
CA LEU A 18 -10.72 -3.00 4.76
C LEU A 18 -9.78 -3.36 3.59
N VAL A 19 -10.06 -4.49 2.93
CA VAL A 19 -9.26 -4.96 1.80
C VAL A 19 -9.43 -4.04 0.60
N GLY A 20 -10.67 -3.65 0.27
CA GLY A 20 -10.92 -2.78 -0.88
C GLY A 20 -10.28 -1.39 -0.72
N TRP A 21 -10.34 -0.79 0.47
CA TRP A 21 -9.61 0.47 0.72
C TRP A 21 -8.10 0.28 0.60
N LEU A 22 -7.54 -0.78 1.19
CA LEU A 22 -6.10 -1.03 1.13
C LEU A 22 -5.61 -1.27 -0.31
N ASP A 23 -6.34 -2.06 -1.10
CA ASP A 23 -6.02 -2.33 -2.50
C ASP A 23 -6.08 -1.05 -3.34
N MET A 24 -7.08 -0.18 -3.10
CA MET A 24 -7.16 1.12 -3.77
C MET A 24 -5.93 2.00 -3.44
N GLN A 25 -5.50 2.07 -2.17
CA GLN A 25 -4.32 2.86 -1.80
C GLN A 25 -3.04 2.31 -2.45
N ARG A 26 -2.87 0.98 -2.47
CA ARG A 26 -1.73 0.32 -3.14
C ARG A 26 -1.72 0.61 -4.64
N ALA A 27 -2.89 0.59 -5.28
CA ALA A 27 -3.05 0.95 -6.69
C ALA A 27 -2.63 2.40 -6.97
N ILE A 28 -2.97 3.34 -6.07
CA ILE A 28 -2.56 4.75 -6.17
C ILE A 28 -1.05 4.88 -6.07
N VAL A 29 -0.41 4.19 -5.12
CA VAL A 29 1.05 4.19 -4.98
C VAL A 29 1.72 3.70 -6.26
N GLN A 30 1.30 2.56 -6.80
CA GLN A 30 1.87 2.04 -8.06
C GLN A 30 1.65 3.00 -9.23
N TRP A 31 0.44 3.54 -9.37
CA TRP A 31 0.12 4.50 -10.43
C TRP A 31 1.02 5.74 -10.35
N LYS A 32 1.26 6.27 -9.14
CA LYS A 32 2.17 7.40 -8.93
C LYS A 32 3.63 7.09 -9.23
N CYS A 33 4.03 5.83 -9.36
CA CYS A 33 5.37 5.47 -9.81
C CYS A 33 5.50 5.29 -11.33
N THR A 34 4.41 5.40 -12.09
CA THR A 34 4.44 5.18 -13.55
C THR A 34 5.13 6.31 -14.31
N GLY A 35 5.95 5.99 -15.31
CA GLY A 35 6.61 7.01 -16.14
C GLY A 35 7.73 7.80 -15.44
N LEU A 36 8.12 7.41 -14.23
CA LEU A 36 9.32 7.94 -13.57
C LEU A 36 10.59 7.32 -14.18
N SER A 37 11.62 8.14 -14.32
CA SER A 37 12.97 7.73 -14.66
C SER A 37 13.84 7.62 -13.40
N GLU A 38 14.97 6.92 -13.51
CA GLU A 38 15.97 6.91 -12.43
C GLU A 38 16.49 8.33 -12.14
N GLY A 39 16.46 9.24 -13.12
CA GLY A 39 16.87 10.64 -12.97
C GLY A 39 15.99 11.45 -12.01
N ASP A 40 14.72 11.05 -11.85
CA ASP A 40 13.75 11.72 -10.99
C ASP A 40 13.91 11.33 -9.50
N ALA A 41 14.67 10.26 -9.23
CA ALA A 41 14.88 9.77 -7.88
C ALA A 41 15.91 10.61 -7.12
N ASP A 42 15.46 11.37 -6.12
CA ASP A 42 16.33 12.11 -5.18
C ASP A 42 16.72 11.25 -3.96
N MET A 43 15.83 10.33 -3.55
CA MET A 43 16.12 9.32 -2.52
C MET A 43 16.35 7.95 -3.17
N ARG A 44 17.61 7.49 -3.14
CA ARG A 44 18.03 6.24 -3.81
C ARG A 44 18.55 5.21 -2.82
N ILE A 45 18.38 3.94 -3.19
CA ILE A 45 19.06 2.80 -2.56
C ILE A 45 20.11 2.30 -3.55
N ASP A 46 21.37 2.29 -3.12
CA ASP A 46 22.49 1.94 -4.00
C ASP A 46 22.30 0.56 -4.66
N GLY A 47 22.36 0.55 -5.99
CA GLY A 47 22.23 -0.67 -6.80
C GLY A 47 20.82 -1.27 -6.87
N VAL A 48 19.79 -0.55 -6.41
CA VAL A 48 18.40 -1.01 -6.45
C VAL A 48 17.56 -0.07 -7.32
N PRO A 49 17.25 -0.44 -8.57
CA PRO A 49 16.43 0.39 -9.44
C PRO A 49 14.97 0.44 -8.97
N LEU A 50 14.23 1.49 -9.34
CA LEU A 50 12.83 1.68 -8.96
C LEU A 50 11.97 0.48 -9.37
N ALA A 51 12.19 -0.06 -10.57
CA ALA A 51 11.46 -1.23 -11.07
C ALA A 51 11.56 -2.43 -10.11
N LYS A 52 12.75 -2.68 -9.54
CA LYS A 52 12.95 -3.77 -8.58
C LYS A 52 12.21 -3.53 -7.26
N LEU A 53 12.13 -2.28 -6.80
CA LEU A 53 11.35 -1.93 -5.61
C LEU A 53 9.84 -2.14 -5.84
N LEU A 54 9.34 -1.79 -7.03
CA LEU A 54 7.95 -1.99 -7.40
C LEU A 54 7.60 -3.48 -7.51
N ASP A 55 8.48 -4.30 -8.10
CA ASP A 55 8.30 -5.76 -8.18
C ASP A 55 8.25 -6.39 -6.78
N GLU A 56 9.15 -5.97 -5.88
CA GLU A 56 9.16 -6.45 -4.51
C GLU A 56 7.92 -5.99 -3.74
N TYR A 57 7.49 -4.74 -3.93
CA TYR A 57 6.27 -4.21 -3.34
C TYR A 57 5.03 -5.00 -3.79
N GLU A 58 4.91 -5.30 -5.09
CA GLU A 58 3.82 -6.13 -5.61
C GLU A 58 3.86 -7.55 -5.03
N ARG A 59 5.05 -8.13 -4.91
CA ARG A 59 5.24 -9.44 -4.26
C ARG A 59 4.75 -9.41 -2.80
N GLN A 60 5.10 -8.39 -2.02
CA GLN A 60 4.64 -8.24 -0.65
C GLN A 60 3.13 -8.04 -0.57
N CYS A 61 2.54 -7.28 -1.48
CA CYS A 61 1.09 -7.12 -1.54
C CYS A 61 0.38 -8.46 -1.78
N ARG A 62 0.86 -9.26 -2.73
CA ARG A 62 0.33 -10.61 -3.00
C ARG A 62 0.43 -11.53 -1.78
N ILE A 63 1.59 -11.58 -1.13
CA ILE A 63 1.79 -12.39 0.09
C ILE A 63 0.83 -11.94 1.19
N SER A 64 0.71 -10.62 1.41
CA SER A 64 -0.21 -10.10 2.42
C SER A 64 -1.66 -10.45 2.11
N ASN A 65 -2.06 -10.47 0.83
CA ASN A 65 -3.41 -10.81 0.42
C ASN A 65 -3.70 -12.30 0.68
N GLU A 66 -2.74 -13.19 0.42
CA GLU A 66 -2.84 -14.61 0.77
C GLU A 66 -3.02 -14.81 2.28
N ILE A 67 -2.23 -14.10 3.09
CA ILE A 67 -2.33 -14.14 4.56
C ILE A 67 -3.70 -13.65 5.03
N VAL A 68 -4.14 -12.49 4.52
CA VAL A 68 -5.43 -11.88 4.88
C VAL A 68 -6.58 -12.82 4.54
N ALA A 69 -6.55 -13.46 3.38
CA ALA A 69 -7.60 -14.39 2.95
C ALA A 69 -7.65 -15.65 3.83
N ALA A 70 -6.52 -16.10 4.36
CA ALA A 70 -6.41 -17.33 5.14
C ALA A 70 -6.77 -17.19 6.63
N HIS A 71 -6.90 -15.97 7.16
CA HIS A 71 -7.04 -15.71 8.60
C HIS A 71 -8.27 -14.88 8.94
N SER A 72 -8.78 -15.05 10.16
CA SER A 72 -9.86 -14.21 10.71
C SER A 72 -9.36 -12.80 11.02
N LEU A 73 -10.24 -11.80 10.94
CA LEU A 73 -9.92 -10.43 11.35
C LEU A 73 -9.58 -10.34 12.85
N ASP A 74 -10.09 -11.28 13.65
CA ASP A 74 -9.84 -11.37 15.09
C ASP A 74 -8.56 -12.16 15.44
N ASP A 75 -7.90 -12.79 14.46
CA ASP A 75 -6.66 -13.50 14.73
C ASP A 75 -5.56 -12.53 15.16
N VAL A 76 -4.82 -12.91 16.20
CA VAL A 76 -3.75 -12.11 16.79
C VAL A 76 -2.40 -12.62 16.35
N GLY A 77 -1.53 -11.70 15.93
CA GLY A 77 -0.15 -11.99 15.58
C GLY A 77 0.64 -12.59 16.74
N LYS A 78 1.74 -13.28 16.41
CA LYS A 78 2.65 -13.90 17.40
C LYS A 78 4.11 -13.50 17.20
N HIS A 79 4.35 -12.38 16.50
CA HIS A 79 5.70 -11.96 16.18
C HIS A 79 6.40 -11.39 17.44
N PRO A 80 7.53 -11.97 17.90
CA PRO A 80 8.11 -11.61 19.20
C PRO A 80 8.90 -10.29 19.18
N GLY A 81 9.31 -9.83 18.00
CA GLY A 81 10.28 -8.72 17.87
C GLY A 81 9.72 -7.31 18.05
N TYR A 82 8.41 -7.11 18.17
CA TYR A 82 7.81 -5.78 18.30
C TYR A 82 6.43 -5.85 18.96
N ARG A 83 6.04 -4.80 19.70
CA ARG A 83 4.75 -4.76 20.44
C ARG A 83 3.53 -4.93 19.53
N SER A 84 3.55 -4.34 18.34
CA SER A 84 2.49 -4.51 17.33
C SER A 84 2.41 -5.94 16.77
N GLY A 85 3.37 -6.81 17.10
CA GLY A 85 3.40 -8.21 16.72
C GLY A 85 2.32 -9.04 17.40
N ALA A 86 1.66 -8.49 18.42
CA ALA A 86 0.48 -9.03 19.10
C ALA A 86 -0.81 -8.24 18.76
N ALA A 87 -0.83 -7.46 17.67
CA ALA A 87 -2.06 -6.84 17.19
C ALA A 87 -2.97 -7.86 16.48
N SER A 88 -4.27 -7.58 16.42
CA SER A 88 -5.20 -8.35 15.59
C SER A 88 -5.01 -8.02 14.11
N LEU A 89 -5.38 -8.96 13.23
CA LEU A 89 -5.37 -8.72 11.78
C LEU A 89 -6.22 -7.50 11.40
N ARG A 90 -7.36 -7.30 12.08
CA ARG A 90 -8.19 -6.09 11.93
C ARG A 90 -7.39 -4.82 12.19
N TRP A 91 -6.69 -4.75 13.31
CA TRP A 91 -5.86 -3.59 13.65
C TRP A 91 -4.75 -3.38 12.62
N MET A 92 -4.08 -4.46 12.21
CA MET A 92 -3.03 -4.41 11.20
C MET A 92 -3.55 -3.86 9.86
N LEU A 93 -4.73 -4.29 9.40
CA LEU A 93 -5.32 -3.80 8.16
C LEU A 93 -5.71 -2.32 8.25
N ILE A 94 -6.32 -1.89 9.35
CA ILE A 94 -6.63 -0.48 9.58
C ILE A 94 -5.35 0.37 9.55
N HIS A 95 -4.30 -0.09 10.25
CA HIS A 95 -3.02 0.60 10.24
C HIS A 95 -2.41 0.65 8.84
N MET A 96 -2.46 -0.44 8.06
CA MET A 96 -1.93 -0.45 6.70
C MET A 96 -2.72 0.46 5.76
N VAL A 97 -4.03 0.59 5.91
CA VAL A 97 -4.83 1.57 5.14
C VAL A 97 -4.36 2.99 5.45
N GLU A 98 -4.21 3.33 6.73
CA GLU A 98 -3.80 4.65 7.18
C GLU A 98 -2.36 4.99 6.76
N GLU A 99 -1.42 4.07 6.96
CA GLU A 99 -0.02 4.21 6.56
C GLU A 99 0.12 4.41 5.04
N THR A 100 -0.56 3.56 4.25
CA THR A 100 -0.47 3.62 2.79
C THR A 100 -1.12 4.89 2.26
N ALA A 101 -2.25 5.33 2.81
CA ALA A 101 -2.89 6.59 2.42
C ALA A 101 -1.99 7.80 2.73
N ARG A 102 -1.30 7.79 3.89
CA ARG A 102 -0.35 8.85 4.26
C ARG A 102 0.81 8.94 3.27
N HIS A 103 1.39 7.80 2.89
CA HIS A 103 2.43 7.77 1.87
C HIS A 103 1.92 8.18 0.49
N ALA A 104 0.70 7.77 0.12
CA ALA A 104 0.09 8.22 -1.12
C ALA A 104 -0.02 9.75 -1.14
N GLY A 105 -0.43 10.39 -0.04
CA GLY A 105 -0.46 11.85 0.07
C GLY A 105 0.94 12.49 -0.07
N HIS A 106 1.97 11.94 0.54
CA HIS A 106 3.35 12.44 0.34
C HIS A 106 3.79 12.32 -1.13
N LEU A 107 3.38 11.25 -1.82
CA LEU A 107 3.66 11.09 -3.25
C LEU A 107 2.91 12.11 -4.13
N ASP A 108 1.79 12.67 -3.70
CA ASP A 108 1.14 13.78 -4.43
C ASP A 108 2.05 15.01 -4.45
N THR A 109 2.62 15.39 -3.31
CA THR A 109 3.56 16.52 -3.23
C THR A 109 4.80 16.26 -4.07
N ILE A 110 5.36 15.05 -4.02
CA ILE A 110 6.53 14.70 -4.84
C ILE A 110 6.18 14.77 -6.32
N ARG A 111 4.99 14.30 -6.73
CA ARG A 111 4.56 14.38 -8.12
C ARG A 111 4.40 15.81 -8.60
N GLU A 112 3.73 16.65 -7.82
CA GLU A 112 3.60 18.07 -8.15
C GLU A 112 4.95 18.76 -8.34
N LEU A 113 5.99 18.35 -7.59
CA LEU A 113 7.35 18.85 -7.78
C LEU A 113 8.07 18.31 -9.02
N VAL A 114 7.79 17.06 -9.42
CA VAL A 114 8.44 16.39 -10.56
C VAL A 114 7.82 16.79 -11.90
N ASP A 115 6.49 16.78 -12.00
CA ASP A 115 5.77 16.97 -13.27
C ASP A 115 4.82 18.18 -13.29
N GLY A 116 4.61 18.85 -12.16
CA GLY A 116 3.72 20.01 -12.06
C GLY A 116 2.23 19.64 -12.06
N GLU A 117 1.87 18.35 -12.06
CA GLU A 117 0.50 17.91 -11.99
C GLU A 117 0.00 17.87 -10.54
N LYS A 118 -1.26 18.27 -10.33
CA LYS A 118 -1.89 18.16 -9.01
C LYS A 118 -2.28 16.72 -8.73
N GLY A 119 -2.00 16.29 -7.51
CA GLY A 119 -2.33 14.98 -6.98
C GLY A 119 -3.83 14.68 -6.84
N CYS A 120 -4.13 13.45 -6.44
CA CYS A 120 -5.51 12.96 -6.29
C CYS A 120 -6.05 12.97 -4.85
N TYR A 121 -5.27 13.50 -3.89
CA TYR A 121 -5.67 13.76 -2.50
C TYR A 121 -5.71 15.25 -2.17
#